data_AF-A0A960XZV3-F1
#
_entry.id   AF-A0A960XZV3-F1
#
_cell.length_a   1.000
_cell.length_b   1.000
_cell.length_c   1.000
_cell.angle_alpha   90.00
_cell.angle_beta   90.00
_cell.angle_gamma   90.00
#
_symmetry.space_group_name_H-M   'P 1'
#
loop_
_entity.id
_entity.type
_entity.pdbx_description
1 polymer ?
#
loop_
_entity_poly.entity_id
_entity_poly.type
_entity_poly.pdbx_seq_one_letter_code
_entity_poly.pdbx_strand_id
1 'polypeptide(L)'
;MKKTLYLTLPFLLSIFLAYFLNPWFFFGADSSVLLISSIFLVLVLVLNLKLESFHRFLDSKSQTLPVTILATLFIILMISFPVQDLRLGDGIILVENLILETELFGYNLVPDEIFEGLTHSLLYSVMKQYISNPLTPYRLLSSIAGLGLITSLIIFLIKKRNLHFLILMGFLSNSGILLFYGYTEHYTLVTLNLFLVLIFGIFYLDQDKRPDPIQVYTIAALSALSLLFHLISGFFIFGLIYFALYSSKNRKQFLTLGIQSSLLAGIMILPVYIYFTFFSDLRIDPGLTHATHLPFLKISQIFSMSHFRDLVYEFLFLSTPSIFVIFYAVVFYNQEFHEVLKKPSSRFLILSFLGIFFHFFAYNPMLGYPADWDLMGFIWIPLSVFGIIVLIDIPQIKFQLSVHFLYFILLINLLAYHLDLKPSQKEKIEFLSASIREYSILEKNKIINTKPELKKMISHTGFFLYRTGKVLEKKEGHSDLKEMHKILSDEFHKNEKIFNQKEELKIFLKKATEFHLQYLKEIENH
;
A
#
# COMPACT_ATOMS: atom_id res chain seq x y z
N MET A 1 -21.04 -9.01 -32.18
CA MET A 1 -20.45 -7.66 -32.36
C MET A 1 -20.28 -6.88 -31.05
N LYS A 2 -21.34 -6.65 -30.24
CA LYS A 2 -21.24 -5.86 -28.99
C LYS A 2 -20.22 -6.40 -27.97
N LYS A 3 -20.20 -7.73 -27.71
CA LYS A 3 -19.24 -8.37 -26.78
C LYS A 3 -17.78 -8.21 -27.23
N THR A 4 -17.50 -8.52 -28.49
CA THR A 4 -16.14 -8.41 -29.07
C THR A 4 -15.56 -7.00 -28.93
N LEU A 5 -16.34 -5.97 -29.24
CA LEU A 5 -15.91 -4.58 -29.08
C LEU A 5 -15.57 -4.26 -27.62
N TYR A 6 -16.41 -4.71 -26.69
CA TYR A 6 -16.14 -4.50 -25.27
C TYR A 6 -14.86 -5.21 -24.81
N LEU A 7 -14.61 -6.43 -25.27
CA LEU A 7 -13.37 -7.17 -24.99
C LEU A 7 -12.13 -6.48 -25.58
N THR A 8 -12.25 -5.60 -26.57
CA THR A 8 -11.09 -4.83 -27.08
C THR A 8 -10.77 -3.58 -26.25
N LEU A 9 -11.70 -3.13 -25.40
CA LEU A 9 -11.61 -1.83 -24.73
C LEU A 9 -10.36 -1.67 -23.84
N PRO A 10 -9.93 -2.65 -23.02
CA PRO A 10 -8.76 -2.46 -22.16
C PRO A 10 -7.45 -2.22 -22.93
N PHE A 11 -7.29 -2.86 -24.09
CA PHE A 11 -6.10 -2.68 -24.93
C PHE A 11 -6.14 -1.33 -25.63
N LEU A 12 -7.30 -0.93 -26.16
CA LEU A 12 -7.49 0.39 -26.77
C LEU A 12 -7.28 1.51 -25.76
N LEU A 13 -7.77 1.33 -24.53
CA LEU A 13 -7.54 2.27 -23.43
C LEU A 13 -6.05 2.35 -23.10
N SER A 14 -5.35 1.23 -22.99
CA SER A 14 -3.90 1.23 -22.72
C SER A 14 -3.11 1.94 -23.82
N ILE A 15 -3.46 1.71 -25.09
CA ILE A 15 -2.88 2.42 -26.25
C ILE A 15 -3.16 3.91 -26.16
N PHE A 16 -4.40 4.30 -25.88
CA PHE A 16 -4.79 5.69 -25.76
C PHE A 16 -4.06 6.41 -24.62
N LEU A 17 -3.98 5.78 -23.44
CA LEU A 17 -3.29 6.35 -22.28
C LEU A 17 -1.79 6.53 -22.55
N ALA A 18 -1.15 5.52 -23.14
CA ALA A 18 0.27 5.57 -23.50
C ALA A 18 0.57 6.66 -24.55
N TYR A 19 -0.34 6.91 -25.49
CA TYR A 19 -0.11 7.88 -26.58
C TYR A 19 -0.47 9.32 -26.22
N PHE A 20 -1.55 9.53 -25.46
CA PHE A 20 -2.16 10.87 -25.33
C PHE A 20 -2.07 11.49 -23.95
N LEU A 21 -2.11 10.69 -22.89
CA LEU A 21 -2.23 11.24 -21.52
C LEU A 21 -0.92 11.17 -20.73
N ASN A 22 0.01 10.29 -21.13
CA ASN A 22 1.24 9.97 -20.41
C ASN A 22 1.05 10.11 -18.88
N PRO A 23 0.04 9.40 -18.33
CA PRO A 23 -0.33 9.63 -16.95
C PRO A 23 0.85 9.25 -16.07
N TRP A 24 1.00 9.95 -14.95
CA TRP A 24 2.17 9.87 -14.08
C TRP A 24 2.52 8.45 -13.59
N PHE A 25 1.59 7.49 -13.69
CA PHE A 25 1.76 6.10 -13.30
C PHE A 25 2.17 5.14 -14.42
N PHE A 26 2.18 5.59 -15.68
CA PHE A 26 2.74 4.83 -16.80
C PHE A 26 4.25 5.06 -16.84
N PHE A 27 5.00 4.29 -16.04
CA PHE A 27 6.46 4.42 -16.00
C PHE A 27 7.12 3.69 -17.17
N GLY A 28 7.74 4.46 -18.07
CA GLY A 28 8.92 4.05 -18.83
C GLY A 28 8.74 2.93 -19.86
N ALA A 29 7.50 2.63 -20.24
CA ALA A 29 7.19 1.49 -21.11
C ALA A 29 6.33 1.87 -22.33
N ASP A 30 6.25 3.15 -22.73
CA ASP A 30 5.26 3.59 -23.74
C ASP A 30 5.29 2.74 -25.01
N SER A 31 6.48 2.47 -25.58
CA SER A 31 6.62 1.61 -26.75
C SER A 31 6.29 0.14 -26.47
N SER A 32 6.73 -0.40 -25.34
CA SER A 32 6.44 -1.78 -24.93
C SER A 32 4.94 -2.00 -24.63
N VAL A 33 4.29 -1.04 -23.97
CA VAL A 33 2.85 -1.01 -23.70
C VAL A 33 2.09 -0.96 -25.01
N LEU A 34 2.45 -0.06 -25.92
CA LEU A 34 1.82 0.04 -27.23
C LEU A 34 1.95 -1.28 -28.00
N LEU A 35 3.14 -1.87 -28.00
CA LEU A 35 3.41 -3.14 -28.67
C LEU A 35 2.59 -4.29 -28.06
N ILE A 36 2.67 -4.49 -26.75
CA ILE A 36 1.95 -5.56 -26.04
C ILE A 36 0.44 -5.36 -26.20
N SER A 37 -0.08 -4.15 -26.00
CA SER A 37 -1.50 -3.85 -26.17
C SER A 37 -1.97 -4.16 -27.60
N SER A 38 -1.17 -3.81 -28.61
CA SER A 38 -1.49 -4.09 -30.02
C SER A 38 -1.50 -5.59 -30.32
N ILE A 39 -0.52 -6.34 -29.80
CA ILE A 39 -0.46 -7.80 -29.93
C ILE A 39 -1.69 -8.44 -29.29
N PHE A 40 -2.03 -8.05 -28.06
CA PHE A 40 -3.18 -8.62 -27.34
C PHE A 40 -4.53 -8.19 -27.94
N LEU A 41 -4.62 -6.99 -28.52
CA LEU A 41 -5.77 -6.57 -29.29
C LEU A 41 -6.02 -7.51 -30.49
N VAL A 42 -4.98 -7.77 -31.28
CA VAL A 42 -5.06 -8.73 -32.40
C VAL A 42 -5.39 -10.13 -31.90
N LEU A 43 -4.75 -10.57 -30.81
CA LEU A 43 -4.99 -11.88 -30.20
C LEU A 43 -6.45 -12.06 -29.77
N VAL A 44 -7.04 -11.07 -29.10
CA VAL A 44 -8.46 -11.11 -28.70
C VAL A 44 -9.39 -11.13 -29.90
N LEU A 45 -9.08 -10.40 -30.98
CA LEU A 45 -9.88 -10.45 -32.21
C LEU A 45 -9.83 -11.84 -32.87
N VAL A 46 -8.67 -12.48 -32.91
CA VAL A 46 -8.48 -13.82 -33.50
C VAL A 46 -9.10 -14.90 -32.61
N LEU A 47 -8.85 -14.89 -31.30
CA LEU A 47 -9.35 -15.91 -30.38
C LEU A 47 -10.86 -15.85 -30.20
N ASN A 48 -11.47 -14.67 -30.29
CA ASN A 48 -12.93 -14.56 -30.29
C ASN A 48 -13.61 -15.32 -31.44
N LEU A 49 -12.88 -15.66 -32.51
CA LEU A 49 -13.39 -16.49 -33.61
C LEU A 49 -13.26 -18.00 -33.33
N LYS A 50 -12.49 -18.42 -32.31
CA LYS A 50 -12.13 -19.83 -32.00
C LYS A 50 -12.29 -20.23 -30.52
N LEU A 51 -13.09 -19.49 -29.74
CA LEU A 51 -13.23 -19.60 -28.28
C LEU A 51 -13.51 -21.03 -27.77
N GLU A 52 -14.36 -21.80 -28.45
CA GLU A 52 -14.83 -23.11 -27.95
C GLU A 52 -13.73 -24.17 -27.82
N SER A 53 -12.76 -24.19 -28.75
CA SER A 53 -11.65 -25.14 -28.71
C SER A 53 -10.65 -24.79 -27.61
N PHE A 54 -10.42 -23.49 -27.39
CA PHE A 54 -9.52 -23.00 -26.35
C PHE A 54 -10.09 -23.23 -24.94
N HIS A 55 -11.40 -23.02 -24.74
CA HIS A 55 -12.05 -23.27 -23.46
C HIS A 55 -11.98 -24.73 -23.02
N ARG A 56 -12.18 -25.67 -23.95
CA ARG A 56 -12.06 -27.11 -23.66
C ARG A 56 -10.66 -27.51 -23.21
N PHE A 57 -9.61 -26.83 -23.70
CA PHE A 57 -8.24 -27.07 -23.26
C PHE A 57 -7.98 -26.58 -21.82
N LEU A 58 -8.57 -25.42 -21.46
CA LEU A 58 -8.39 -24.82 -20.14
C LEU A 58 -9.23 -25.49 -19.04
N ASP A 59 -10.35 -26.11 -19.41
CA ASP A 59 -11.28 -26.80 -18.50
C ASP A 59 -10.83 -28.23 -18.18
N SER A 60 -9.58 -28.39 -17.74
CA SER A 60 -9.06 -29.69 -17.30
C SER A 60 -9.52 -30.00 -15.87
N LYS A 61 -9.78 -31.29 -15.57
CA LYS A 61 -10.21 -31.73 -14.23
C LYS A 61 -9.16 -31.53 -13.13
N SER A 62 -7.88 -31.34 -13.48
CA SER A 62 -6.78 -31.18 -12.52
C SER A 62 -6.22 -29.75 -12.60
N GLN A 63 -6.76 -28.86 -11.77
CA GLN A 63 -6.37 -27.45 -11.70
C GLN A 63 -5.24 -27.19 -10.69
N THR A 64 -4.92 -28.16 -9.82
CA THR A 64 -3.91 -28.00 -8.77
C THR A 64 -2.53 -27.70 -9.33
N LEU A 65 -2.06 -28.50 -10.30
CA LEU A 65 -0.71 -28.34 -10.87
C LEU A 65 -0.56 -26.98 -11.60
N PRO A 66 -1.46 -26.56 -12.51
CA PRO A 66 -1.39 -25.24 -13.12
C PRO A 66 -1.41 -24.09 -12.11
N VAL A 67 -2.24 -24.19 -11.06
CA VAL A 67 -2.30 -23.18 -10.00
C VAL A 67 -0.98 -23.10 -9.24
N THR A 68 -0.40 -24.24 -8.84
CA THR A 68 0.89 -24.27 -8.14
C THR A 68 2.01 -23.72 -9.02
N ILE A 69 2.06 -24.07 -10.31
CA ILE A 69 3.07 -23.54 -11.25
C ILE A 69 2.94 -22.02 -11.36
N LEU A 70 1.73 -21.50 -11.56
CA LEU A 70 1.51 -20.06 -11.67
C LEU A 70 1.89 -19.32 -10.38
N ALA A 71 1.47 -19.84 -9.22
CA ALA A 71 1.80 -19.25 -7.94
C ALA A 71 3.32 -19.21 -7.70
N THR A 72 4.01 -20.33 -7.93
CA THR A 72 5.47 -20.42 -7.79
C THR A 72 6.17 -19.49 -8.75
N LEU A 73 5.74 -19.44 -10.03
CA LEU A 73 6.31 -18.51 -11.02
C LEU A 73 6.15 -17.07 -10.55
N PHE A 74 4.97 -16.69 -10.07
CA PHE A 74 4.70 -15.33 -9.62
C PHE A 74 5.55 -14.96 -8.38
N ILE A 75 5.73 -15.89 -7.44
CA ILE A 75 6.63 -15.71 -6.29
C ILE A 75 8.08 -15.52 -6.75
N ILE A 76 8.55 -16.31 -7.72
CA ILE A 76 9.89 -16.15 -8.29
C ILE A 76 10.04 -14.77 -8.93
N LEU A 77 9.06 -14.33 -9.73
CA LEU A 77 9.07 -13.01 -10.38
C LEU A 77 9.09 -11.88 -9.35
N MET A 78 8.25 -11.98 -8.31
CA MET A 78 8.18 -11.03 -7.20
C MET A 78 9.53 -10.86 -6.47
N ILE A 79 10.28 -11.95 -6.29
CA ILE A 79 11.62 -11.92 -5.67
C ILE A 79 12.69 -11.41 -6.65
N SER A 80 12.56 -11.77 -7.94
CA SER A 80 13.58 -11.50 -8.97
C SER A 80 13.53 -10.09 -9.53
N PHE A 81 12.35 -9.45 -9.54
CA PHE A 81 12.12 -8.12 -10.09
C PHE A 81 11.58 -7.16 -9.03
N PRO A 82 12.37 -6.87 -7.98
CA PRO A 82 11.93 -6.02 -6.89
C PRO A 82 11.68 -4.58 -7.37
N VAL A 83 10.54 -3.99 -7.02
CA VAL A 83 10.22 -2.57 -7.22
C VAL A 83 11.02 -1.76 -6.20
N GLN A 84 12.08 -1.11 -6.64
CA GLN A 84 13.02 -0.38 -5.79
C GLN A 84 13.17 1.10 -6.19
N ASP A 85 12.38 1.57 -7.15
CA ASP A 85 12.38 2.98 -7.53
C ASP A 85 11.82 3.86 -6.41
N LEU A 86 12.72 4.43 -5.60
CA LEU A 86 12.37 5.32 -4.48
C LEU A 86 11.78 6.68 -4.90
N ARG A 87 11.59 6.93 -6.21
CA ARG A 87 10.87 8.12 -6.69
C ARG A 87 9.35 7.93 -6.62
N LEU A 88 8.90 6.69 -6.41
CA LEU A 88 7.52 6.36 -6.14
C LEU A 88 7.22 6.56 -4.65
N GLY A 89 6.05 7.12 -4.35
CA GLY A 89 5.61 7.35 -2.97
C GLY A 89 6.59 8.25 -2.20
N ASP A 90 6.76 7.92 -0.93
CA ASP A 90 7.70 8.56 0.00
C ASP A 90 8.88 7.64 0.38
N GLY A 91 9.20 6.65 -0.46
CA GLY A 91 10.17 5.60 -0.16
C GLY A 91 11.56 6.07 0.31
N ILE A 92 12.05 7.24 -0.12
CA ILE A 92 13.30 7.82 0.42
C ILE A 92 13.14 8.17 1.91
N ILE A 93 12.03 8.81 2.27
CA ILE A 93 11.70 9.22 3.64
C ILE A 93 11.53 7.98 4.51
N LEU A 94 10.82 6.96 4.03
CA LEU A 94 10.64 5.70 4.76
C LEU A 94 11.96 4.98 5.07
N VAL A 95 12.90 5.00 4.13
CA VAL A 95 14.24 4.38 4.31
C VAL A 95 15.10 5.22 5.25
N GLU A 96 15.08 6.55 5.10
CA GLU A 96 15.76 7.46 5.99
C GLU A 96 15.28 7.28 7.43
N ASN A 97 13.96 7.31 7.65
CA ASN A 97 13.34 7.12 8.96
C ASN A 97 13.67 5.75 9.54
N LEU A 98 13.59 4.69 8.73
CA LEU A 98 13.94 3.33 9.15
C LEU A 98 15.37 3.28 9.68
N ILE A 99 16.35 3.76 8.92
CA ILE A 99 17.76 3.68 9.33
C ILE A 99 18.01 4.59 10.52
N LEU A 100 17.59 5.87 10.44
CA LEU A 100 17.91 6.89 11.44
C LEU A 100 17.32 6.54 12.81
N GLU A 101 16.03 6.24 12.87
CA GLU A 101 15.37 5.95 14.14
C GLU A 101 15.86 4.62 14.72
N THR A 102 16.15 3.63 13.87
CA THR A 102 16.66 2.33 14.35
C THR A 102 18.10 2.42 14.88
N GLU A 103 18.99 3.19 14.26
CA GLU A 103 20.36 3.36 14.78
C GLU A 103 20.39 4.16 16.10
N LEU A 104 19.51 5.15 16.24
CA LEU A 104 19.42 6.00 17.42
C LEU A 104 18.67 5.33 18.57
N PHE A 105 17.49 4.77 18.31
CA PHE A 105 16.52 4.32 19.31
C PHE A 105 16.31 2.81 19.35
N GLY A 106 16.78 2.09 18.32
CA GLY A 106 16.58 0.64 18.18
C GLY A 106 15.26 0.24 17.50
N TYR A 107 14.39 1.20 17.18
CA TYR A 107 13.14 0.99 16.44
C TYR A 107 12.69 2.26 15.73
N ASN A 108 11.84 2.11 14.71
CA ASN A 108 11.14 3.19 14.01
C ASN A 108 9.70 3.27 14.53
N LEU A 109 9.27 4.46 14.94
CA LEU A 109 7.91 4.70 15.45
C LEU A 109 7.14 5.62 14.52
N VAL A 110 6.21 5.05 13.77
CA VAL A 110 5.22 5.79 12.97
C VAL A 110 3.88 5.73 13.71
N PRO A 111 3.34 6.87 14.20
CA PRO A 111 2.15 6.88 15.06
C PRO A 111 0.93 6.16 14.49
N ASP A 112 0.71 6.26 13.18
CA ASP A 112 -0.45 5.66 12.52
C ASP A 112 -0.19 4.23 12.03
N GLU A 113 1.06 3.73 12.17
CA GLU A 113 1.55 2.49 11.56
C GLU A 113 2.56 1.78 12.49
N ILE A 114 2.25 1.76 13.80
CA ILE A 114 3.19 1.35 14.85
C ILE A 114 3.80 -0.02 14.55
N PHE A 115 2.99 -1.04 14.26
CA PHE A 115 3.51 -2.39 14.04
C PHE A 115 4.26 -2.54 12.71
N GLU A 116 3.92 -1.76 11.68
CA GLU A 116 4.70 -1.76 10.43
C GLU A 116 6.11 -1.21 10.68
N GLY A 117 6.23 -0.03 11.30
CA GLY A 117 7.51 0.58 11.65
C GLY A 117 8.36 -0.30 12.57
N LEU A 118 7.74 -0.90 13.60
CA LEU A 118 8.42 -1.83 14.52
C LEU A 118 8.90 -3.10 13.80
N THR A 119 8.10 -3.68 12.91
CA THR A 119 8.47 -4.92 12.23
C THR A 119 9.63 -4.68 11.26
N HIS A 120 9.58 -3.59 10.49
CA HIS A 120 10.66 -3.20 9.58
C HIS A 120 11.96 -2.90 10.33
N SER A 121 11.89 -2.16 11.44
CA SER A 121 13.07 -1.81 12.24
C SER A 121 13.67 -2.98 13.01
N LEU A 122 12.85 -3.91 13.51
CA LEU A 122 13.32 -5.17 14.08
C LEU A 122 14.09 -5.98 13.04
N LEU A 123 13.52 -6.14 11.84
CA LEU A 123 14.16 -6.88 10.77
C LEU A 123 15.45 -6.20 10.31
N TYR A 124 15.45 -4.87 10.13
CA TYR A 124 16.66 -4.11 9.83
C TYR A 124 17.73 -4.32 10.91
N SER A 125 17.37 -4.24 12.20
CA SER A 125 18.31 -4.42 13.32
C SER A 125 18.99 -5.78 13.31
N VAL A 126 18.23 -6.84 13.02
CA VAL A 126 18.76 -8.21 12.93
C VAL A 126 19.66 -8.37 11.70
N MET A 127 19.29 -7.75 10.58
CA MET A 127 19.96 -7.95 9.30
C MET A 127 21.13 -7.01 9.04
N LYS A 128 21.20 -5.83 9.68
CA LYS A 128 22.15 -4.75 9.30
C LYS A 128 23.64 -5.12 9.32
N GLN A 129 24.01 -6.19 10.03
CA GLN A 129 25.37 -6.75 10.04
C GLN A 129 25.67 -7.64 8.82
N TYR A 130 24.63 -8.18 8.18
CA TYR A 130 24.70 -9.15 7.09
C TYR A 130 24.30 -8.57 5.74
N ILE A 131 23.64 -7.40 5.72
CA ILE A 131 23.18 -6.75 4.49
C ILE A 131 23.92 -5.43 4.24
N SER A 132 24.23 -5.18 2.97
CA SER A 132 24.73 -3.88 2.50
C SER A 132 23.60 -2.93 2.10
N ASN A 133 22.46 -3.45 1.64
CA ASN A 133 21.34 -2.66 1.15
C ASN A 133 20.25 -2.49 2.22
N PRO A 134 19.98 -1.27 2.72
CA PRO A 134 18.94 -1.01 3.72
C PRO A 134 17.51 -1.21 3.21
N LEU A 135 17.28 -1.41 1.91
CA LEU A 135 15.98 -1.77 1.34
C LEU A 135 15.62 -3.24 1.58
N THR A 136 16.59 -4.07 1.97
CA THR A 136 16.37 -5.52 2.13
C THR A 136 15.24 -5.88 3.11
N PRO A 137 15.08 -5.20 4.27
CA PRO A 137 13.96 -5.47 5.19
C PRO A 137 12.59 -5.24 4.54
N TYR A 138 12.40 -4.12 3.85
CA TYR A 138 11.18 -3.86 3.06
C TYR A 138 10.95 -4.95 2.03
N ARG A 139 11.99 -5.28 1.25
CA ARG A 139 11.90 -6.32 0.22
C ARG A 139 11.45 -7.66 0.76
N LEU A 140 12.06 -8.09 1.87
CA LEU A 140 11.76 -9.38 2.48
C LEU A 140 10.35 -9.42 3.07
N LEU A 141 9.95 -8.40 3.84
CA LEU A 141 8.61 -8.34 4.44
C LEU A 141 7.52 -8.29 3.39
N SER A 142 7.68 -7.41 2.39
CA SER A 142 6.80 -7.31 1.23
C SER A 142 6.64 -8.65 0.50
N SER A 143 7.74 -9.33 0.17
CA SER A 143 7.67 -10.64 -0.51
C SER A 143 7.08 -11.75 0.36
N ILE A 144 7.38 -11.79 1.66
CA ILE A 144 6.76 -12.74 2.60
C ILE A 144 5.26 -12.48 2.72
N ALA A 145 4.85 -11.21 2.80
CA ALA A 145 3.44 -10.83 2.83
C ALA A 145 2.71 -11.26 1.55
N GLY A 146 3.35 -11.08 0.39
CA GLY A 146 2.83 -11.55 -0.90
C GLY A 146 2.68 -13.07 -0.98
N LEU A 147 3.67 -13.81 -0.49
CA LEU A 147 3.59 -15.27 -0.35
C LEU A 147 2.42 -15.68 0.54
N GLY A 148 2.27 -15.02 1.69
CA GLY A 148 1.16 -15.23 2.62
C GLY A 148 -0.20 -14.94 1.99
N LEU A 149 -0.28 -13.88 1.17
CA LEU A 149 -1.50 -13.50 0.47
C LEU A 149 -1.89 -14.53 -0.60
N ILE A 150 -0.94 -14.94 -1.46
CA ILE A 150 -1.18 -15.94 -2.51
C ILE A 150 -1.56 -17.29 -1.90
N THR A 151 -0.87 -17.69 -0.83
CA THR A 151 -1.14 -18.94 -0.11
C THR A 151 -2.54 -18.91 0.50
N SER A 152 -2.91 -17.81 1.16
CA SER A 152 -4.24 -17.62 1.75
C SER A 152 -5.35 -17.67 0.69
N LEU A 153 -5.13 -17.07 -0.49
CA LEU A 153 -6.07 -17.15 -1.60
C LEU A 153 -6.23 -18.60 -2.10
N ILE A 154 -5.13 -19.33 -2.29
CA ILE A 154 -5.18 -20.73 -2.73
C ILE A 154 -5.95 -21.59 -1.73
N ILE A 155 -5.67 -21.44 -0.43
CA ILE A 155 -6.39 -22.15 0.64
C ILE A 155 -7.89 -21.82 0.57
N PHE A 156 -8.24 -20.54 0.41
CA PHE A 156 -9.63 -20.12 0.27
C PHE A 156 -10.31 -20.79 -0.94
N LEU A 157 -9.66 -20.78 -2.11
CA LEU A 157 -10.19 -21.40 -3.33
C LEU A 157 -10.35 -22.91 -3.20
N ILE A 158 -9.42 -23.60 -2.52
CA ILE A 158 -9.54 -25.02 -2.19
C ILE A 158 -10.76 -25.26 -1.30
N LYS A 159 -10.92 -24.47 -0.24
CA LYS A 159 -12.07 -24.59 0.70
C LYS A 159 -13.40 -24.32 0.01
N LYS A 160 -13.43 -23.41 -0.96
CA LYS A 160 -14.59 -23.13 -1.81
C LYS A 160 -14.81 -24.17 -2.92
N ARG A 161 -13.94 -25.17 -3.07
CA ARG A 161 -13.93 -26.15 -4.18
C ARG A 161 -13.92 -25.48 -5.57
N ASN A 162 -13.28 -24.31 -5.65
CA ASN A 162 -13.19 -23.48 -6.85
C ASN A 162 -11.72 -23.17 -7.19
N LEU A 163 -10.81 -24.09 -6.88
CA LEU A 163 -9.41 -23.98 -7.26
C LEU A 163 -9.30 -24.02 -8.78
N HIS A 164 -9.00 -22.87 -9.40
CA HIS A 164 -8.93 -22.74 -10.85
C HIS A 164 -7.87 -21.72 -11.24
N PHE A 165 -7.01 -22.05 -12.22
CA PHE A 165 -5.88 -21.21 -12.56
C PHE A 165 -6.30 -19.82 -13.07
N LEU A 166 -7.38 -19.72 -13.87
CA LEU A 166 -7.93 -18.44 -14.33
C LEU A 166 -8.42 -17.51 -13.21
N ILE A 167 -8.89 -18.06 -12.08
CA ILE A 167 -9.32 -17.23 -10.94
C ILE A 167 -8.08 -16.64 -10.27
N LEU A 168 -7.03 -17.46 -10.09
CA LEU A 168 -5.74 -16.98 -9.58
C LEU A 168 -5.12 -15.93 -10.54
N MET A 169 -5.16 -16.16 -11.85
CA MET A 169 -4.72 -15.17 -12.84
C MET A 169 -5.50 -13.86 -12.74
N GLY A 170 -6.83 -13.95 -12.63
CA GLY A 170 -7.68 -12.76 -12.48
C GLY A 170 -7.28 -11.92 -11.27
N PHE A 171 -6.95 -12.57 -10.15
CA PHE A 171 -6.45 -11.87 -8.96
C PHE A 171 -5.04 -11.28 -9.16
N LEU A 172 -4.08 -12.10 -9.60
CA LEU A 172 -2.68 -11.69 -9.82
C LEU A 172 -2.51 -10.65 -10.92
N SER A 173 -3.53 -10.44 -11.74
CA SER A 173 -3.53 -9.43 -12.79
C SER A 173 -3.79 -8.00 -12.30
N ASN A 174 -4.13 -7.78 -11.02
CA ASN A 174 -4.34 -6.44 -10.47
C ASN A 174 -3.01 -5.80 -10.08
N SER A 175 -2.76 -4.54 -10.46
CA SER A 175 -1.43 -3.94 -10.30
C SER A 175 -1.05 -3.71 -8.84
N GLY A 176 -2.04 -3.62 -7.93
CA GLY A 176 -1.78 -3.55 -6.49
C GLY A 176 -0.95 -4.71 -5.92
N ILE A 177 -0.83 -5.82 -6.67
CA ILE A 177 0.09 -6.91 -6.33
C ILE A 177 1.58 -6.49 -6.37
N LEU A 178 1.92 -5.39 -7.07
CA LEU A 178 3.27 -4.83 -7.13
C LEU A 178 3.75 -4.36 -5.75
N LEU A 179 2.84 -4.07 -4.81
CA LEU A 179 3.19 -3.84 -3.40
C LEU A 179 4.06 -4.97 -2.84
N PHE A 180 3.86 -6.20 -3.31
CA PHE A 180 4.57 -7.38 -2.82
C PHE A 180 5.88 -7.68 -3.55
N TYR A 181 6.17 -6.96 -4.65
CA TYR A 181 7.45 -7.04 -5.37
C TYR A 181 8.56 -6.31 -4.62
N GLY A 182 8.58 -6.37 -3.29
CA GLY A 182 9.62 -5.74 -2.50
C GLY A 182 9.57 -4.22 -2.47
N TYR A 183 8.41 -3.65 -2.76
CA TYR A 183 8.18 -2.21 -2.74
C TYR A 183 8.38 -1.61 -1.34
N THR A 184 8.93 -0.40 -1.29
CA THR A 184 9.32 0.26 -0.03
C THR A 184 8.15 1.08 0.50
N GLU A 185 7.27 0.43 1.25
CA GLU A 185 6.07 1.04 1.82
C GLU A 185 5.66 0.43 3.16
N HIS A 186 4.85 1.16 3.93
CA HIS A 186 4.24 0.69 5.20
C HIS A 186 2.83 0.09 5.00
N TYR A 187 2.50 -0.36 3.80
CA TYR A 187 1.19 -0.95 3.49
C TYR A 187 1.18 -2.48 3.39
N THR A 188 2.32 -3.14 3.49
CA THR A 188 2.46 -4.55 3.10
C THR A 188 1.72 -5.53 4.03
N LEU A 189 1.93 -5.43 5.35
CA LEU A 189 1.33 -6.32 6.35
C LEU A 189 -0.13 -5.96 6.61
N VAL A 190 -0.48 -4.66 6.60
CA VAL A 190 -1.89 -4.26 6.67
C VAL A 190 -2.68 -4.78 5.46
N THR A 191 -2.12 -4.73 4.26
CA THR A 191 -2.76 -5.27 3.04
C THR A 191 -3.03 -6.77 3.20
N LEU A 192 -2.03 -7.55 3.62
CA LEU A 192 -2.22 -8.97 3.90
C LEU A 192 -3.31 -9.20 4.95
N ASN A 193 -3.28 -8.47 6.07
CA ASN A 193 -4.21 -8.69 7.16
C ASN A 193 -5.66 -8.28 6.79
N LEU A 194 -5.84 -7.18 6.05
CA LEU A 194 -7.12 -6.79 5.48
C LEU A 194 -7.65 -7.84 4.50
N PHE A 195 -6.78 -8.41 3.66
CA PHE A 195 -7.15 -9.51 2.79
C PHE A 195 -7.65 -10.74 3.60
N LEU A 196 -6.98 -11.08 4.70
CA LEU A 196 -7.43 -12.15 5.60
C LEU A 196 -8.79 -11.82 6.24
N VAL A 197 -9.01 -10.59 6.71
CA VAL A 197 -10.31 -10.12 7.21
C VAL A 197 -11.40 -10.36 6.17
N LEU A 198 -11.15 -9.98 4.92
CA LEU A 198 -12.13 -10.16 3.84
C LEU A 198 -12.40 -11.63 3.52
N ILE A 199 -11.36 -12.43 3.34
CA ILE A 199 -11.46 -13.85 2.99
C ILE A 199 -12.16 -14.65 4.10
N PHE A 200 -11.80 -14.43 5.36
CA PHE A 200 -12.49 -15.07 6.49
C PHE A 200 -13.92 -14.57 6.64
N GLY A 201 -14.15 -13.27 6.47
CA GLY A 201 -15.49 -12.69 6.49
C GLY A 201 -16.41 -13.34 5.46
N ILE A 202 -15.95 -13.48 4.22
CA ILE A 202 -16.68 -14.20 3.15
C ILE A 202 -16.89 -15.66 3.52
N PHE A 203 -15.83 -16.34 3.99
CA PHE A 203 -15.90 -17.75 4.34
C PHE A 203 -16.94 -18.02 5.43
N TYR A 204 -17.09 -17.14 6.41
CA TYR A 204 -18.11 -17.25 7.46
C TYR A 204 -19.51 -16.84 6.99
N LEU A 205 -19.62 -15.79 6.17
CA LEU A 205 -20.91 -15.30 5.66
C LEU A 205 -21.59 -16.24 4.65
N ASP A 206 -20.81 -17.02 3.91
CA ASP A 206 -21.31 -17.96 2.91
C ASP A 206 -21.64 -19.35 3.48
N GLN A 207 -21.60 -19.52 4.80
CA GLN A 207 -22.05 -20.76 5.44
C GLN A 207 -23.58 -20.81 5.49
N ASP A 208 -24.15 -22.01 5.54
CA ASP A 208 -25.60 -22.21 5.68
C ASP A 208 -26.16 -21.67 7.00
N LYS A 209 -25.29 -21.41 7.98
CA LYS A 209 -25.63 -20.89 9.30
C LYS A 209 -25.04 -19.49 9.46
N ARG A 210 -25.71 -18.67 10.27
CA ARG A 210 -25.16 -17.37 10.68
C ARG A 210 -23.82 -17.58 11.40
N PRO A 211 -22.84 -16.67 11.22
CA PRO A 211 -21.59 -16.74 11.95
C PRO A 211 -21.82 -16.78 13.46
N ASP A 212 -21.05 -17.62 14.14
CA ASP A 212 -21.09 -17.70 15.60
C ASP A 212 -20.28 -16.54 16.24
N PRO A 213 -20.43 -16.29 17.56
CA PRO A 213 -19.71 -15.21 18.22
C PRO A 213 -18.18 -15.30 18.12
N ILE A 214 -17.60 -16.50 18.09
CA ILE A 214 -16.15 -16.68 18.01
C ILE A 214 -15.65 -16.16 16.67
N GLN A 215 -16.36 -16.47 15.58
CA GLN A 215 -16.04 -15.96 14.25
C GLN A 215 -16.10 -14.43 14.18
N VAL A 216 -17.09 -13.81 14.84
CA VAL A 216 -17.16 -12.34 14.97
C VAL A 216 -15.95 -11.79 15.72
N TYR A 217 -15.56 -12.42 16.83
CA TYR A 217 -14.37 -12.00 17.58
C TYR A 217 -13.07 -12.22 16.82
N THR A 218 -12.97 -13.27 16.00
CA THR A 218 -11.82 -13.48 15.11
C THR A 218 -11.68 -12.34 14.12
N ILE A 219 -12.78 -11.94 13.46
CA ILE A 219 -12.77 -10.80 12.52
C ILE A 219 -12.44 -9.49 13.26
N ALA A 220 -12.96 -9.29 14.47
CA ALA A 220 -12.64 -8.13 15.29
C ALA A 220 -11.15 -8.07 15.68
N ALA A 221 -10.57 -9.20 16.10
CA ALA A 221 -9.16 -9.30 16.45
C ALA A 221 -8.24 -9.05 15.26
N LEU A 222 -8.55 -9.62 14.08
CA LEU A 222 -7.81 -9.36 12.85
C LEU A 222 -7.92 -7.90 12.42
N SER A 223 -9.10 -7.28 12.58
CA SER A 223 -9.29 -5.85 12.28
C SER A 223 -8.53 -4.95 13.26
N ALA A 224 -8.49 -5.32 14.55
CA ALA A 224 -7.70 -4.62 15.55
C ALA A 224 -6.20 -4.72 15.29
N LEU A 225 -5.73 -5.90 14.85
CA LEU A 225 -4.36 -6.07 14.39
C LEU A 225 -4.07 -5.25 13.12
N SER A 226 -5.04 -5.13 12.20
CA SER A 226 -4.90 -4.28 11.01
C SER A 226 -4.71 -2.82 11.40
N LEU A 227 -5.45 -2.35 12.42
CA LEU A 227 -5.35 -0.98 12.94
C LEU A 227 -3.99 -0.67 13.57
N LEU A 228 -3.33 -1.68 14.13
CA LEU A 228 -1.97 -1.55 14.67
C LEU A 228 -0.92 -1.49 13.57
N PHE A 229 -1.15 -2.16 12.44
CA PHE A 229 -0.30 -2.04 11.25
C PHE A 229 -0.54 -0.72 10.52
N HIS A 230 -1.79 -0.29 10.37
CA HIS A 230 -2.13 1.01 9.81
C HIS A 230 -3.54 1.47 10.19
N LEU A 231 -3.67 2.67 10.75
CA LEU A 231 -4.92 3.27 11.24
C LEU A 231 -6.03 3.33 10.18
N ILE A 232 -5.66 3.43 8.91
CA ILE A 232 -6.59 3.49 7.78
C ILE A 232 -7.49 2.26 7.66
N SER A 233 -7.08 1.12 8.21
CA SER A 233 -7.92 -0.08 8.25
C SER A 233 -9.20 0.15 9.06
N GLY A 234 -9.24 1.17 9.92
CA GLY A 234 -10.44 1.58 10.66
C GLY A 234 -11.63 1.90 9.76
N PHE A 235 -11.38 2.31 8.52
CA PHE A 235 -12.43 2.60 7.55
C PHE A 235 -13.18 1.35 7.07
N PHE A 236 -12.70 0.12 7.33
CA PHE A 236 -13.47 -1.11 7.11
C PHE A 236 -14.70 -1.23 8.04
N ILE A 237 -14.90 -0.29 8.97
CA ILE A 237 -15.97 -0.31 9.97
C ILE A 237 -17.37 -0.57 9.38
N PHE A 238 -17.69 -0.06 8.18
CA PHE A 238 -19.00 -0.32 7.56
C PHE A 238 -19.21 -1.80 7.23
N GLY A 239 -18.17 -2.47 6.71
CA GLY A 239 -18.16 -3.91 6.51
C GLY A 239 -18.27 -4.66 7.83
N LEU A 240 -17.54 -4.24 8.86
CA LEU A 240 -17.55 -4.87 10.19
C LEU A 240 -18.91 -4.75 10.89
N ILE A 241 -19.55 -3.58 10.82
CA ILE A 241 -20.91 -3.37 11.32
C ILE A 241 -21.88 -4.30 10.61
N TYR A 242 -21.78 -4.41 9.28
CA TYR A 242 -22.62 -5.34 8.52
C TYR A 242 -22.37 -6.79 8.91
N PHE A 243 -21.11 -7.21 9.06
CA PHE A 243 -20.75 -8.56 9.49
C PHE A 243 -21.37 -8.89 10.85
N ALA A 244 -21.24 -7.99 11.83
CA ALA A 244 -21.85 -8.16 13.16
C ALA A 244 -23.38 -8.16 13.09
N LEU A 245 -23.99 -7.30 12.27
CA LEU A 245 -25.43 -7.24 12.08
C LEU A 245 -25.98 -8.55 11.48
N TYR A 246 -25.35 -9.06 10.42
CA TYR A 246 -25.76 -10.31 9.78
C TYR A 246 -25.59 -11.52 10.70
N SER A 247 -24.55 -11.50 11.54
CA SER A 247 -24.28 -12.56 12.53
C SER A 247 -25.27 -12.56 13.70
N SER A 248 -26.06 -11.49 13.85
CA SER A 248 -26.95 -11.31 14.99
C SER A 248 -28.38 -11.79 14.72
N LYS A 249 -29.00 -12.44 15.72
CA LYS A 249 -30.41 -12.85 15.63
C LYS A 249 -31.40 -11.72 15.93
N ASN A 250 -30.98 -10.77 16.76
CA ASN A 250 -31.79 -9.65 17.19
C ASN A 250 -30.89 -8.48 17.60
N ARG A 251 -31.51 -7.32 17.86
CA ARG A 251 -30.81 -6.09 18.26
C ARG A 251 -29.97 -6.26 19.53
N LYS A 252 -30.44 -7.02 20.52
CA LYS A 252 -29.70 -7.23 21.77
C LYS A 252 -28.39 -7.97 21.50
N GLN A 253 -28.44 -9.04 20.71
CA GLN A 253 -27.24 -9.80 20.33
C GLN A 253 -26.27 -8.95 19.51
N PHE A 254 -26.76 -8.12 18.58
CA PHE A 254 -25.93 -7.19 17.82
C PHE A 254 -25.16 -6.24 18.74
N LEU A 255 -25.84 -5.61 19.70
CA LEU A 255 -25.19 -4.72 20.67
C LEU A 255 -24.18 -5.48 21.54
N THR A 256 -24.52 -6.68 22.01
CA THR A 256 -23.61 -7.52 22.81
C THR A 256 -22.35 -7.89 22.03
N LEU A 257 -22.49 -8.38 20.80
CA LEU A 257 -21.36 -8.71 19.93
C LEU A 257 -20.53 -7.48 19.60
N GLY A 258 -21.16 -6.34 19.30
CA GLY A 258 -20.48 -5.08 19.02
C GLY A 258 -19.66 -4.58 20.20
N ILE A 259 -20.23 -4.58 21.41
CA ILE A 259 -19.52 -4.17 22.64
C ILE A 259 -18.36 -5.12 22.92
N GLN A 260 -18.59 -6.44 22.88
CA GLN A 260 -17.55 -7.43 23.17
C GLN A 260 -16.41 -7.38 22.15
N SER A 261 -16.73 -7.20 20.87
CA SER A 261 -15.73 -7.02 19.80
C SER A 261 -14.94 -5.72 19.97
N SER A 262 -15.60 -4.63 20.38
CA SER A 262 -14.95 -3.35 20.63
C SER A 262 -14.04 -3.41 21.86
N LEU A 263 -14.46 -4.10 22.92
CA LEU A 263 -13.63 -4.35 24.11
C LEU A 263 -12.40 -5.18 23.75
N LEU A 264 -12.57 -6.25 22.96
CA LEU A 264 -11.46 -7.06 22.48
C LEU A 264 -10.47 -6.22 21.66
N ALA A 265 -10.96 -5.44 20.70
CA ALA A 265 -10.13 -4.54 19.91
C ALA A 265 -9.40 -3.52 20.81
N GLY A 266 -10.09 -2.95 21.79
CA GLY A 266 -9.50 -2.04 22.77
C GLY A 266 -8.39 -2.69 23.59
N ILE A 267 -8.57 -3.94 24.05
CA ILE A 267 -7.55 -4.69 24.79
C ILE A 267 -6.29 -4.94 23.92
N MET A 268 -6.45 -5.11 22.61
CA MET A 268 -5.31 -5.29 21.70
C MET A 268 -4.61 -3.96 21.38
N ILE A 269 -5.38 -2.90 21.13
CA ILE A 269 -4.84 -1.62 20.62
C ILE A 269 -4.34 -0.73 21.75
N LEU A 270 -5.11 -0.56 22.82
CA LEU A 270 -4.82 0.43 23.87
C LEU A 270 -3.48 0.20 24.56
N PRO A 271 -3.05 -1.03 24.93
CA PRO A 271 -1.75 -1.22 25.58
C PRO A 271 -0.58 -0.71 24.72
N VAL A 272 -0.66 -0.90 23.39
CA VAL A 272 0.37 -0.44 22.46
C VAL A 272 0.43 1.08 22.44
N TYR A 273 -0.71 1.75 22.23
CA TYR A 273 -0.78 3.20 22.21
C TYR A 273 -0.41 3.82 23.56
N ILE A 274 -0.86 3.23 24.68
CA ILE A 274 -0.51 3.68 26.04
C ILE A 274 1.01 3.57 26.25
N TYR A 275 1.62 2.45 25.85
CA TYR A 275 3.07 2.27 25.92
C TYR A 275 3.81 3.36 25.15
N PHE A 276 3.49 3.55 23.86
CA PHE A 276 4.17 4.53 23.02
C PHE A 276 3.82 5.99 23.31
N THR A 277 2.73 6.26 24.03
CA THR A 277 2.39 7.62 24.46
C THR A 277 3.10 8.00 25.75
N PHE A 278 3.19 7.09 26.73
CA PHE A 278 3.62 7.44 28.10
C PHE A 278 4.96 6.83 28.52
N PHE A 279 5.29 5.63 28.05
CA PHE A 279 6.38 4.83 28.60
C PHE A 279 7.57 4.66 27.66
N SER A 280 7.35 4.77 26.35
CA SER A 280 8.39 4.65 25.34
C SER A 280 9.38 5.81 25.40
N ASP A 281 10.65 5.51 25.10
CA ASP A 281 11.73 6.49 24.97
C ASP A 281 11.53 7.45 23.80
N LEU A 282 10.91 6.96 22.72
CA LEU A 282 10.42 7.73 21.60
C LEU A 282 8.89 7.76 21.73
N ARG A 283 8.32 8.93 22.01
CA ARG A 283 6.88 9.04 22.27
C ARG A 283 6.11 9.44 21.01
N ILE A 284 4.87 8.96 20.91
CA ILE A 284 3.91 9.45 19.93
C ILE A 284 3.60 10.92 20.24
N ASP A 285 3.72 11.77 19.24
CA ASP A 285 3.18 13.13 19.28
C ASP A 285 1.70 13.07 18.83
N PRO A 286 0.73 13.39 19.71
CA PRO A 286 -0.68 13.48 19.34
C PRO A 286 -0.98 14.52 18.26
N GLY A 287 -0.06 15.47 17.99
CA GLY A 287 -0.19 16.40 16.87
C GLY A 287 0.09 15.78 15.51
N LEU A 288 0.74 14.62 15.46
CA LEU A 288 1.21 13.96 14.23
C LEU A 288 0.39 12.72 13.84
N THR A 289 -0.53 12.26 14.69
CA THR A 289 -1.39 11.12 14.37
C THR A 289 -2.71 11.57 13.75
N HIS A 290 -3.12 10.85 12.71
CA HIS A 290 -4.44 11.05 12.11
C HIS A 290 -5.59 10.68 13.06
N ALA A 291 -5.34 9.96 14.16
CA ALA A 291 -6.37 9.63 15.14
C ALA A 291 -6.95 10.86 15.86
N THR A 292 -6.16 11.91 16.04
CA THR A 292 -6.52 13.15 16.77
C THR A 292 -6.67 14.35 15.84
N HIS A 293 -6.05 14.31 14.67
CA HIS A 293 -6.18 15.34 13.65
C HIS A 293 -6.57 14.69 12.31
N LEU A 294 -7.86 14.68 12.00
CA LEU A 294 -8.38 14.12 10.74
C LEU A 294 -8.11 15.12 9.60
N PRO A 295 -7.18 14.87 8.68
CA PRO A 295 -6.86 15.79 7.59
C PRO A 295 -7.93 15.66 6.49
N PHE A 296 -9.14 16.18 6.69
CA PHE A 296 -10.12 16.19 5.60
C PHE A 296 -9.78 17.24 4.56
N LEU A 297 -9.97 16.90 3.28
CA LEU A 297 -9.95 17.85 2.18
C LEU A 297 -11.03 18.91 2.38
N LYS A 298 -10.77 20.13 1.89
CA LYS A 298 -11.83 21.12 1.76
C LYS A 298 -12.87 20.60 0.77
N ILE A 299 -14.15 20.92 0.99
CA ILE A 299 -15.25 20.51 0.10
C ILE A 299 -14.96 20.88 -1.36
N SER A 300 -14.37 22.06 -1.62
CA SER A 300 -13.99 22.49 -2.97
C SER A 300 -12.92 21.60 -3.63
N GLN A 301 -12.01 21.02 -2.83
CA GLN A 301 -10.98 20.10 -3.32
C GLN A 301 -11.57 18.70 -3.56
N ILE A 302 -12.46 18.23 -2.69
CA ILE A 302 -13.18 16.95 -2.84
C ILE A 302 -13.91 16.89 -4.19
N PHE A 303 -14.58 17.97 -4.58
CA PHE A 303 -15.31 18.04 -5.86
C PHE A 303 -14.49 18.63 -7.02
N SER A 304 -13.17 18.75 -6.86
CA SER A 304 -12.29 19.24 -7.94
C SER A 304 -12.08 18.18 -9.02
N MET A 305 -11.95 18.63 -10.27
CA MET A 305 -11.65 17.73 -11.39
C MET A 305 -10.27 17.07 -11.28
N SER A 306 -9.31 17.73 -10.62
CA SER A 306 -8.00 17.13 -10.34
C SER A 306 -8.13 15.94 -9.40
N HIS A 307 -8.80 16.11 -8.26
CA HIS A 307 -9.01 15.02 -7.30
C HIS A 307 -9.79 13.85 -7.91
N PHE A 308 -10.86 14.15 -8.66
CA PHE A 308 -11.61 13.11 -9.35
C PHE A 308 -10.75 12.34 -10.36
N ARG A 309 -9.92 13.05 -11.14
CA ARG A 309 -8.99 12.42 -12.08
C ARG A 309 -7.99 11.53 -11.34
N ASP A 310 -7.42 12.01 -10.23
CA ASP A 310 -6.41 11.28 -9.47
C ASP A 310 -7.00 10.00 -8.86
N LEU A 311 -8.22 10.05 -8.31
CA LEU A 311 -8.97 8.87 -7.87
C LEU A 311 -9.22 7.88 -9.01
N VAL A 312 -9.71 8.35 -10.16
CA VAL A 312 -9.98 7.49 -11.31
C VAL A 312 -8.69 6.81 -11.77
N TYR A 313 -7.59 7.55 -11.81
CA TYR A 313 -6.27 7.04 -12.20
C TYR A 313 -5.77 5.97 -11.24
N GLU A 314 -5.91 6.20 -9.94
CA GLU A 314 -5.54 5.23 -8.94
C GLU A 314 -6.38 3.95 -9.06
N PHE A 315 -7.71 4.06 -9.13
CA PHE A 315 -8.59 2.90 -9.28
C PHE A 315 -8.33 2.10 -10.55
N LEU A 316 -8.18 2.79 -11.68
CA LEU A 316 -7.85 2.16 -12.94
C LEU A 316 -6.49 1.49 -12.81
N PHE A 317 -5.46 2.15 -12.34
CA PHE A 317 -4.16 1.51 -12.21
C PHE A 317 -4.25 0.24 -11.34
N LEU A 318 -4.69 0.39 -10.10
CA LEU A 318 -4.65 -0.60 -9.05
C LEU A 318 -5.56 -1.82 -9.27
N SER A 319 -6.76 -1.60 -9.81
CA SER A 319 -7.85 -2.59 -9.84
C SER A 319 -8.45 -2.82 -11.22
N THR A 320 -7.82 -2.37 -12.31
CA THR A 320 -8.40 -2.47 -13.68
C THR A 320 -9.00 -3.85 -13.99
N PRO A 321 -8.29 -4.99 -13.83
CA PRO A 321 -8.87 -6.27 -14.21
C PRO A 321 -10.13 -6.60 -13.41
N SER A 322 -10.14 -6.34 -12.10
CA SER A 322 -11.30 -6.60 -11.25
C SER A 322 -12.47 -5.67 -11.59
N ILE A 323 -12.20 -4.39 -11.82
CA ILE A 323 -13.21 -3.43 -12.31
C ILE A 323 -13.78 -3.90 -13.65
N PHE A 324 -12.92 -4.37 -14.55
CA PHE A 324 -13.33 -4.86 -15.87
C PHE A 324 -14.17 -6.13 -15.77
N VAL A 325 -13.81 -7.08 -14.90
CA VAL A 325 -14.62 -8.27 -14.58
C VAL A 325 -16.00 -7.88 -14.09
N ILE A 326 -16.07 -6.96 -13.12
CA ILE A 326 -17.34 -6.50 -12.53
C ILE A 326 -18.20 -5.81 -13.59
N PHE A 327 -17.64 -4.87 -14.36
CA PHE A 327 -18.39 -4.17 -15.40
C PHE A 327 -18.83 -5.11 -16.53
N TYR A 328 -17.98 -6.06 -16.92
CA TYR A 328 -18.33 -7.08 -17.90
C TYR A 328 -19.51 -7.94 -17.43
N ALA A 329 -19.53 -8.32 -16.15
CA ALA A 329 -20.66 -9.01 -15.53
C ALA A 329 -21.93 -8.17 -15.55
N VAL A 330 -21.86 -6.88 -15.15
CA VAL A 330 -23.01 -5.96 -15.17
C VAL A 330 -23.61 -5.85 -16.58
N VAL A 331 -22.78 -5.71 -17.61
CA VAL A 331 -23.25 -5.47 -18.98
C VAL A 331 -23.78 -6.73 -19.66
N PHE A 332 -23.12 -7.89 -19.46
CA PHE A 332 -23.42 -9.09 -20.25
C PHE A 332 -24.04 -10.25 -19.46
N TYR A 333 -24.05 -10.17 -18.13
CA TYR A 333 -24.57 -11.18 -17.19
C TYR A 333 -25.34 -10.50 -16.06
N ASN A 334 -26.15 -9.48 -16.40
CA ASN A 334 -26.80 -8.61 -15.42
C ASN A 334 -27.68 -9.39 -14.41
N GLN A 335 -28.38 -10.43 -14.87
CA GLN A 335 -29.24 -11.24 -14.00
C GLN A 335 -28.41 -12.03 -12.98
N GLU A 336 -27.38 -12.73 -13.45
CA GLU A 336 -26.46 -13.50 -12.62
C GLU A 336 -25.70 -12.58 -11.66
N PHE A 337 -25.24 -11.42 -12.14
CA PHE A 337 -24.59 -10.40 -11.31
C PHE A 337 -25.52 -9.89 -10.21
N HIS A 338 -26.80 -9.69 -10.51
CA HIS A 338 -27.78 -9.31 -9.49
C HIS A 338 -27.94 -10.39 -8.40
N GLU A 339 -27.88 -11.67 -8.76
CA GLU A 339 -27.85 -12.76 -7.78
C GLU A 339 -26.57 -12.76 -6.93
N VAL A 340 -25.41 -12.45 -7.53
CA VAL A 340 -24.15 -12.26 -6.79
C VAL A 340 -24.30 -11.14 -5.75
N LEU A 341 -24.91 -10.00 -6.11
CA LEU A 341 -25.12 -8.87 -5.19
C LEU A 341 -26.08 -9.18 -4.03
N LYS A 342 -26.97 -10.16 -4.18
CA LYS A 342 -27.86 -10.59 -3.09
C LYS A 342 -27.12 -11.34 -2.00
N LYS A 343 -25.94 -11.92 -2.29
CA LYS A 343 -25.17 -12.69 -1.32
C LYS A 343 -24.66 -11.80 -0.17
N PRO A 344 -24.69 -12.31 1.09
CA PRO A 344 -24.18 -11.57 2.23
C PRO A 344 -22.70 -11.19 2.09
N SER A 345 -21.87 -12.11 1.58
CA SER A 345 -20.45 -11.88 1.30
C SER A 345 -20.20 -10.70 0.34
N SER A 346 -20.99 -10.60 -0.74
CA SER A 346 -20.89 -9.48 -1.69
C SER A 346 -21.24 -8.14 -1.04
N ARG A 347 -22.29 -8.10 -0.20
CA ARG A 347 -22.68 -6.88 0.53
C ARG A 347 -21.61 -6.46 1.53
N PHE A 348 -21.00 -7.42 2.23
CA PHE A 348 -19.87 -7.18 3.12
C PHE A 348 -18.68 -6.56 2.38
N LEU A 349 -18.32 -7.09 1.20
CA LEU A 349 -17.26 -6.54 0.37
C LEU A 349 -17.57 -5.13 -0.12
N ILE A 350 -18.79 -4.87 -0.61
CA ILE A 350 -19.21 -3.55 -1.07
C ILE A 350 -19.15 -2.53 0.07
N LEU A 351 -19.63 -2.88 1.26
CA LEU A 351 -19.58 -1.98 2.42
C LEU A 351 -18.15 -1.74 2.91
N SER A 352 -17.28 -2.76 2.86
CA SER A 352 -15.85 -2.60 3.14
C SER A 352 -15.19 -1.67 2.13
N PHE A 353 -15.50 -1.83 0.85
CA PHE A 353 -15.04 -0.96 -0.22
C PHE A 353 -15.51 0.48 -0.03
N LEU A 354 -16.78 0.71 0.27
CA LEU A 354 -17.33 2.05 0.49
C LEU A 354 -16.63 2.79 1.64
N GLY A 355 -16.20 2.06 2.67
CA GLY A 355 -15.42 2.62 3.76
C GLY A 355 -14.06 3.15 3.32
N ILE A 356 -13.28 2.32 2.63
CA ILE A 356 -11.99 2.76 2.08
C ILE A 356 -12.18 3.83 1.01
N PHE A 357 -13.18 3.68 0.14
CA PHE A 357 -13.50 4.71 -0.86
C PHE A 357 -13.81 6.05 -0.19
N PHE A 358 -14.55 6.06 0.93
CA PHE A 358 -14.82 7.29 1.66
C PHE A 358 -13.54 7.93 2.20
N HIS A 359 -12.60 7.14 2.73
CA HIS A 359 -11.27 7.65 3.11
C HIS A 359 -10.61 8.32 1.90
N PHE A 360 -10.47 7.59 0.79
CA PHE A 360 -9.80 8.12 -0.40
C PHE A 360 -10.49 9.35 -1.01
N PHE A 361 -11.82 9.38 -0.92
CA PHE A 361 -12.58 10.49 -1.46
C PHE A 361 -12.45 11.76 -0.61
N ALA A 362 -12.36 11.64 0.72
CA ALA A 362 -12.52 12.77 1.65
C ALA A 362 -11.25 13.18 2.40
N TYR A 363 -10.31 12.27 2.64
CA TYR A 363 -9.06 12.61 3.32
C TYR A 363 -8.10 13.35 2.38
N ASN A 364 -7.24 14.18 2.97
CA ASN A 364 -6.23 14.96 2.31
C ASN A 364 -4.90 14.21 2.36
N PRO A 365 -4.34 13.79 1.22
CA PRO A 365 -2.99 13.26 1.18
C PRO A 365 -2.02 14.37 1.58
N MET A 366 -1.29 14.21 2.69
CA MET A 366 -0.42 15.25 3.24
C MET A 366 0.74 15.56 2.30
N LEU A 367 1.30 14.54 1.64
CA LEU A 367 2.33 14.68 0.60
C LEU A 367 1.74 14.89 -0.81
N GLY A 368 0.41 14.93 -0.94
CA GLY A 368 -0.29 15.01 -2.23
C GLY A 368 -0.28 13.69 -3.01
N TYR A 369 -1.07 13.64 -4.09
CA TYR A 369 -0.97 12.54 -5.04
C TYR A 369 0.23 12.76 -5.99
N PRO A 370 1.06 11.75 -6.25
CA PRO A 370 0.93 10.36 -5.82
C PRO A 370 1.84 9.97 -4.63
N ALA A 371 2.41 10.94 -3.92
CA ALA A 371 3.45 10.67 -2.93
C ALA A 371 2.90 10.07 -1.63
N ASP A 372 1.72 10.52 -1.17
CA ASP A 372 1.14 10.07 0.10
C ASP A 372 0.35 8.77 -0.09
N TRP A 373 -0.49 8.72 -1.14
CA TRP A 373 -1.39 7.62 -1.41
C TRP A 373 -1.01 7.04 -2.75
N ASP A 374 0.07 6.29 -2.66
CA ASP A 374 0.78 5.89 -3.84
C ASP A 374 0.07 4.79 -4.63
N LEU A 375 0.72 4.39 -5.71
CA LEU A 375 0.22 3.44 -6.68
C LEU A 375 -0.05 2.05 -6.16
N MET A 376 0.29 1.76 -4.90
CA MET A 376 0.25 0.42 -4.32
C MET A 376 -0.59 0.35 -3.04
N GLY A 377 -1.33 1.41 -2.71
CA GLY A 377 -2.22 1.46 -1.55
C GLY A 377 -3.26 0.33 -1.51
N PHE A 378 -3.72 -0.06 -0.32
CA PHE A 378 -4.59 -1.23 -0.07
C PHE A 378 -6.05 -1.09 -0.59
N ILE A 379 -6.40 -0.01 -1.29
CA ILE A 379 -7.75 0.26 -1.81
C ILE A 379 -8.24 -0.78 -2.81
N TRP A 380 -7.32 -1.47 -3.47
CA TRP A 380 -7.63 -2.48 -4.47
C TRP A 380 -8.17 -3.78 -3.89
N ILE A 381 -7.89 -4.10 -2.63
CA ILE A 381 -8.14 -5.43 -2.07
C ILE A 381 -9.64 -5.76 -2.09
N PRO A 382 -10.57 -4.91 -1.58
CA PRO A 382 -11.99 -5.23 -1.59
C PRO A 382 -12.53 -5.44 -3.02
N LEU A 383 -12.09 -4.62 -3.98
CA LEU A 383 -12.48 -4.75 -5.38
C LEU A 383 -11.95 -6.04 -6.01
N SER A 384 -10.69 -6.39 -5.75
CA SER A 384 -10.07 -7.60 -6.27
C SER A 384 -10.69 -8.87 -5.71
N VAL A 385 -11.00 -8.88 -4.41
CA VAL A 385 -11.74 -9.99 -3.81
C VAL A 385 -13.15 -10.06 -4.37
N PHE A 386 -13.83 -8.93 -4.59
CA PHE A 386 -15.16 -8.93 -5.22
C PHE A 386 -15.12 -9.42 -6.68
N GLY A 387 -14.09 -9.03 -7.45
CA GLY A 387 -13.83 -9.58 -8.78
C GLY A 387 -13.66 -11.10 -8.76
N ILE A 388 -12.93 -11.66 -7.79
CA ILE A 388 -12.83 -13.12 -7.60
C ILE A 388 -14.20 -13.75 -7.37
N ILE A 389 -15.04 -13.17 -6.49
CA ILE A 389 -16.38 -13.71 -6.21
C ILE A 389 -17.23 -13.74 -7.48
N VAL A 390 -17.18 -12.68 -8.31
CA VAL A 390 -17.85 -12.65 -9.61
C VAL A 390 -17.33 -13.77 -10.53
N LEU A 391 -16.02 -14.03 -10.57
CA LEU A 391 -15.44 -15.11 -11.39
C LEU A 391 -15.81 -16.52 -10.89
N ILE A 392 -16.00 -16.69 -9.59
CA ILE A 392 -16.47 -17.94 -8.98
C ILE A 392 -17.93 -18.19 -9.34
N ASP A 393 -18.77 -17.17 -9.16
CA ASP A 393 -20.22 -17.30 -9.28
C ASP A 393 -20.73 -17.24 -10.72
N ILE A 394 -19.98 -16.58 -11.61
CA ILE A 394 -20.28 -16.48 -13.05
C ILE A 394 -19.11 -17.07 -13.84
N PRO A 395 -18.93 -18.41 -13.81
CA PRO A 395 -17.74 -19.09 -14.32
C PRO A 395 -17.52 -18.89 -15.83
N GLN A 396 -18.53 -18.47 -16.59
CA GLN A 396 -18.40 -18.14 -18.01
C GLN A 396 -17.46 -16.95 -18.25
N ILE A 397 -17.39 -16.01 -17.31
CA ILE A 397 -16.60 -14.78 -17.44
C ILE A 397 -15.10 -15.09 -17.44
N LYS A 398 -14.63 -15.98 -16.54
CA LYS A 398 -13.19 -16.26 -16.38
C LYS A 398 -12.53 -16.75 -17.67
N PHE A 399 -13.27 -17.53 -18.47
CA PHE A 399 -12.81 -18.04 -19.75
C PHE A 399 -12.77 -16.95 -20.82
N GLN A 400 -13.80 -16.10 -20.88
CA GLN A 400 -13.90 -14.98 -21.83
C GLN A 400 -12.85 -13.88 -21.58
N LEU A 401 -12.42 -13.71 -20.33
CA LEU A 401 -11.43 -12.71 -19.92
C LEU A 401 -10.01 -13.26 -19.72
N SER A 402 -9.76 -14.53 -20.04
CA SER A 402 -8.46 -15.19 -19.84
C SER A 402 -7.30 -14.45 -20.51
N VAL A 403 -7.52 -13.92 -21.72
CA VAL A 403 -6.52 -13.16 -22.49
C VAL A 403 -6.21 -11.81 -21.81
N HIS A 404 -7.22 -11.17 -21.20
CA HIS A 404 -7.03 -9.93 -20.43
C HIS A 404 -6.21 -10.18 -19.17
N PHE A 405 -6.47 -11.26 -18.45
CA PHE A 405 -5.68 -11.60 -17.27
C PHE A 405 -4.20 -11.81 -17.63
N LEU A 406 -3.93 -12.52 -18.74
CA LEU A 406 -2.57 -12.70 -19.23
C LEU A 406 -1.91 -11.36 -19.63
N TYR A 407 -2.65 -10.50 -20.34
CA TYR A 407 -2.18 -9.17 -20.73
C TYR A 407 -1.74 -8.35 -19.52
N PHE A 408 -2.60 -8.26 -18.49
CA PHE A 408 -2.31 -7.46 -17.31
C PHE A 408 -1.20 -8.08 -16.44
N ILE A 409 -1.12 -9.41 -16.33
CA ILE A 409 0.02 -10.07 -15.67
C ILE A 409 1.33 -9.71 -16.38
N LEU A 410 1.36 -9.75 -17.71
CA LEU A 410 2.55 -9.39 -18.48
C LEU A 410 2.92 -7.91 -18.27
N LEU A 411 1.92 -7.02 -18.30
CA LEU A 411 2.11 -5.60 -18.09
C LEU A 411 2.67 -5.29 -16.69
N ILE A 412 2.14 -5.94 -15.65
CA ILE A 412 2.61 -5.80 -14.27
C ILE A 412 4.06 -6.24 -14.13
N ASN A 413 4.41 -7.39 -14.69
CA ASN A 413 5.79 -7.90 -14.60
C ASN A 413 6.77 -7.02 -15.40
N LEU A 414 6.35 -6.50 -16.55
CA LEU A 414 7.13 -5.52 -17.30
C LEU A 414 7.33 -4.23 -16.50
N LEU A 415 6.29 -3.76 -15.81
CA LEU A 415 6.36 -2.58 -14.96
C LEU A 415 7.30 -2.82 -13.77
N ALA A 416 7.20 -3.96 -13.09
CA ALA A 416 8.13 -4.36 -12.02
C ALA A 416 9.59 -4.33 -12.49
N TYR A 417 9.86 -4.88 -13.68
CA TYR A 417 11.19 -4.85 -14.29
C TYR A 417 11.70 -3.42 -14.54
N HIS A 418 10.86 -2.52 -15.02
CA HIS A 418 11.24 -1.12 -15.26
C HIS A 418 11.40 -0.29 -13.99
N LEU A 419 10.75 -0.69 -12.90
CA LEU A 419 10.81 -0.04 -11.59
C LEU A 419 11.87 -0.63 -10.64
N ASP A 420 12.72 -1.53 -11.13
CA ASP A 420 13.88 -1.99 -10.36
C ASP A 420 14.92 -0.87 -10.20
N LEU A 421 15.77 -1.00 -9.18
CA LEU A 421 16.68 0.04 -8.72
C LEU A 421 17.67 0.42 -9.81
N LYS A 422 17.68 1.70 -10.18
CA LYS A 422 18.70 2.23 -11.08
C LYS A 422 20.03 2.42 -10.34
N PRO A 423 21.19 2.23 -11.00
CA PRO A 423 22.50 2.40 -10.35
C PRO A 423 22.67 3.73 -9.59
N SER A 424 22.15 4.83 -10.15
CA SER A 424 22.21 6.16 -9.52
C SER A 424 21.45 6.27 -8.19
N GLN A 425 20.40 5.47 -7.98
CA GLN A 425 19.66 5.45 -6.71
C GLN A 425 20.40 4.63 -5.65
N LYS A 426 21.09 3.56 -6.07
CA LYS A 426 21.92 2.74 -5.18
C LYS A 426 23.00 3.59 -4.51
N GLU A 427 23.72 4.41 -5.27
CA GLU A 427 24.74 5.32 -4.73
C GLU A 427 24.15 6.32 -3.73
N LYS A 428 22.96 6.88 -4.02
CA LYS A 428 22.25 7.78 -3.09
C LYS A 428 21.89 7.08 -1.78
N ILE A 429 21.41 5.84 -1.83
CA ILE A 429 21.05 5.05 -0.64
C ILE A 429 22.30 4.70 0.18
N GLU A 430 23.39 4.32 -0.47
CA GLU A 430 24.66 4.03 0.19
C GLU A 430 25.22 5.27 0.90
N PHE A 431 25.21 6.42 0.22
CA PHE A 431 25.58 7.71 0.81
C PHE A 431 24.67 8.10 1.99
N LEU A 432 23.35 7.93 1.84
CA LEU A 432 22.37 8.19 2.89
C LEU A 432 22.65 7.32 4.12
N SER A 433 22.78 6.02 3.92
CA SER A 433 23.03 5.04 4.99
C SER A 433 24.34 5.32 5.72
N ALA A 434 25.41 5.62 4.98
CA ALA A 434 26.70 5.97 5.58
C ALA A 434 26.60 7.26 6.40
N SER A 435 25.92 8.29 5.87
CA SER A 435 25.73 9.56 6.55
C SER A 435 24.90 9.42 7.82
N ILE A 436 23.83 8.62 7.80
CA ILE A 436 23.00 8.35 8.98
C ILE A 436 23.79 7.62 10.07
N ARG A 437 24.61 6.64 9.70
CA ARG A 437 25.44 5.89 10.66
C ARG A 437 26.46 6.81 11.33
N GLU A 438 27.13 7.64 10.55
CA GLU A 438 28.10 8.60 11.09
C GLU A 438 27.43 9.63 12.00
N TYR A 439 26.32 10.23 11.56
CA TYR A 439 25.50 11.13 12.38
C TYR A 439 25.04 10.46 13.68
N SER A 440 24.53 9.24 13.59
CA SER A 440 24.09 8.47 14.74
C SER A 440 25.22 8.23 15.73
N ILE A 441 26.45 7.95 15.28
CA ILE A 441 27.60 7.79 16.19
C ILE A 441 27.92 9.12 16.90
N LEU A 442 27.89 10.23 16.17
CA LEU A 442 28.23 11.56 16.70
C LEU A 442 27.20 12.07 17.72
N GLU A 443 25.91 11.98 17.39
CA GLU A 443 24.85 12.67 18.13
C GLU A 443 24.04 11.78 19.08
N LYS A 444 24.23 10.45 19.08
CA LYS A 444 23.39 9.51 19.86
C LYS A 444 23.32 9.84 21.34
N ASN A 445 24.45 10.17 21.99
CA ASN A 445 24.46 10.49 23.41
C ASN A 445 23.64 11.76 23.71
N LYS A 446 23.72 12.78 22.85
CA LYS A 446 22.94 14.01 22.99
C LYS A 446 21.45 13.74 22.80
N ILE A 447 21.08 13.00 21.76
CA ILE A 447 19.69 12.71 21.41
C ILE A 447 19.03 11.81 22.47
N ILE A 448 19.71 10.78 22.97
CA ILE A 448 19.16 9.87 24.00
C ILE A 448 18.79 10.64 25.27
N ASN A 449 19.59 11.64 25.65
CA ASN A 449 19.37 12.46 26.85
C ASN A 449 18.31 13.55 26.65
N THR A 450 17.76 13.70 25.45
CA THR A 450 16.70 14.68 25.18
C THR A 450 15.34 14.14 25.62
N LYS A 451 14.38 15.05 25.91
CA LYS A 451 13.02 14.67 26.30
C LYS A 451 12.39 13.74 25.24
N PRO A 452 11.74 12.63 25.64
CA PRO A 452 11.18 11.63 24.72
C PRO A 452 10.32 12.20 23.59
N GLU A 453 9.48 13.19 23.88
CA GLU A 453 8.58 13.84 22.93
C GLU A 453 9.31 14.69 21.87
N LEU A 454 10.56 15.10 22.12
CA LEU A 454 11.35 15.92 21.21
C LEU A 454 12.36 15.10 20.40
N LYS A 455 12.64 13.85 20.79
CA LYS A 455 13.70 13.03 20.20
C LYS A 455 13.55 12.89 18.68
N LYS A 456 12.33 12.58 18.20
CA LYS A 456 12.06 12.41 16.76
C LYS A 456 12.35 13.68 15.97
N MET A 457 11.77 14.80 16.38
CA MET A 457 11.97 16.09 15.70
C MET A 457 13.44 16.50 15.69
N ILE A 458 14.15 16.36 16.82
CA ILE A 458 15.55 16.73 16.95
C ILE A 458 16.44 15.81 16.12
N SER A 459 16.20 14.49 16.12
CA SER A 459 16.98 13.56 15.31
C SER A 459 16.85 13.86 13.82
N HIS A 460 15.63 14.08 13.33
CA HIS A 460 15.35 14.37 11.92
C HIS A 460 15.93 15.73 11.50
N THR A 461 15.71 16.77 12.30
CA THR A 461 16.22 18.11 11.98
C THR A 461 17.74 18.17 12.04
N GLY A 462 18.35 17.56 13.05
CA GLY A 462 19.80 17.49 13.18
C GLY A 462 20.43 16.67 12.05
N PHE A 463 19.81 15.55 11.66
CA PHE A 463 20.28 14.76 10.52
C PHE A 463 20.18 15.54 9.20
N PHE A 464 19.08 16.24 8.98
CA PHE A 464 18.91 17.12 7.82
C PHE A 464 20.02 18.17 7.73
N LEU A 465 20.31 18.87 8.83
CA LEU A 465 21.39 19.86 8.88
C LEU A 465 22.76 19.20 8.65
N TYR A 466 23.02 18.06 9.29
CA TYR A 466 24.27 17.33 9.09
C TYR A 466 24.48 16.91 7.63
N ARG A 467 23.46 16.31 7.00
CA ARG A 467 23.50 15.85 5.61
C ARG A 467 23.72 17.01 4.64
N THR A 468 22.96 18.10 4.80
CA THR A 468 23.08 19.27 3.92
C THR A 468 24.45 19.94 4.06
N GLY A 469 25.01 19.99 5.27
CA GLY A 469 26.39 20.46 5.50
C GLY A 469 27.42 19.67 4.70
N LYS A 470 27.37 18.34 4.75
CA LYS A 470 28.27 17.48 3.96
C LYS A 470 28.16 17.66 2.45
N VAL A 471 26.96 17.93 1.94
CA VAL A 471 26.76 18.20 0.51
C VAL A 471 27.33 19.58 0.15
N LEU A 472 27.08 20.58 0.98
CA LEU A 472 27.59 21.95 0.81
C LEU A 472 29.12 22.02 0.86
N GLU A 473 29.78 21.23 1.70
CA GLU A 473 31.25 21.16 1.77
C GLU A 473 31.87 20.70 0.45
N LYS A 474 31.18 19.81 -0.29
CA LYS A 474 31.65 19.25 -1.57
C LYS A 474 31.34 20.13 -2.77
N LYS A 475 30.31 20.99 -2.71
CA LYS A 475 29.96 21.90 -3.81
C LYS A 475 30.75 23.20 -3.71
N GLU A 476 31.40 23.58 -4.81
CA GLU A 476 31.99 24.91 -4.98
C GLU A 476 30.90 25.94 -5.34
N GLY A 477 31.05 27.19 -4.91
CA GLY A 477 29.97 28.18 -4.96
C GLY A 477 28.95 28.02 -3.81
N HIS A 478 27.97 28.92 -3.72
CA HIS A 478 26.93 28.96 -2.67
C HIS A 478 27.38 29.47 -1.29
N SER A 479 28.12 30.59 -1.21
CA SER A 479 28.51 31.24 0.06
C SER A 479 27.31 31.48 0.98
N ASP A 480 26.20 31.93 0.41
CA ASP A 480 25.04 32.38 1.18
C ASP A 480 24.32 31.18 1.82
N LEU A 481 24.16 30.06 1.08
CA LEU A 481 23.64 28.82 1.64
C LEU A 481 24.55 28.23 2.72
N LYS A 482 25.88 28.31 2.54
CA LYS A 482 26.85 27.87 3.55
C LYS A 482 26.74 28.71 4.83
N GLU A 483 26.56 30.02 4.68
CA GLU A 483 26.35 30.91 5.82
C GLU A 483 25.03 30.63 6.54
N MET A 484 23.93 30.49 5.81
CA MET A 484 22.62 30.13 6.38
C MET A 484 22.66 28.77 7.09
N HIS A 485 23.28 27.77 6.47
CA HIS A 485 23.47 26.45 7.07
C HIS A 485 24.28 26.53 8.37
N LYS A 486 25.36 27.32 8.37
CA LYS A 486 26.19 27.54 9.56
C LYS A 486 25.41 28.20 10.69
N ILE A 487 24.64 29.25 10.40
CA ILE A 487 23.78 29.93 11.38
C ILE A 487 22.76 28.94 11.97
N LEU A 488 22.05 28.18 11.12
CA LEU A 488 21.08 27.19 11.56
C LEU A 488 21.70 26.08 12.40
N SER A 489 22.86 25.58 11.98
CA SER A 489 23.61 24.55 12.71
C SER A 489 24.08 25.07 14.07
N ASP A 490 24.59 26.31 14.12
CA ASP A 490 24.98 26.96 15.37
C ASP A 490 23.76 27.15 16.30
N GLU A 491 22.64 27.65 15.78
CA GLU A 491 21.39 27.78 16.54
C GLU A 491 20.93 26.42 17.11
N PHE A 492 20.91 25.38 16.27
CA PHE A 492 20.49 24.02 16.64
C PHE A 492 21.37 23.39 17.73
N HIS A 493 22.70 23.58 17.67
CA HIS A 493 23.63 22.94 18.61
C HIS A 493 23.86 23.74 19.89
N LYS A 494 23.80 25.09 19.84
CA LYS A 494 24.18 25.94 20.98
C LYS A 494 23.00 26.38 21.85
N ASN A 495 21.76 26.31 21.35
CA ASN A 495 20.61 26.85 22.05
C ASN A 495 19.57 25.78 22.42
N GLU A 496 19.79 25.09 23.54
CA GLU A 496 18.83 24.14 24.11
C GLU A 496 17.46 24.78 24.43
N LYS A 497 17.38 26.11 24.56
CA LYS A 497 16.11 26.81 24.82
C LYS A 497 15.16 26.73 23.63
N ILE A 498 15.66 26.62 22.40
CA ILE A 498 14.84 26.52 21.17
C ILE A 498 13.82 25.41 21.32
N PHE A 499 14.23 24.24 21.81
CA PHE A 499 13.36 23.07 21.92
C PHE A 499 12.46 23.07 23.15
N ASN A 500 12.73 23.94 24.12
CA ASN A 500 11.93 24.08 25.32
C ASN A 500 10.88 25.20 25.22
N GLN A 501 11.00 26.11 24.25
CA GLN A 501 10.07 27.22 24.03
C GLN A 501 9.37 27.11 22.69
N LYS A 502 8.04 26.97 22.71
CA LYS A 502 7.22 26.77 21.50
C LYS A 502 7.41 27.85 20.44
N GLU A 503 7.53 29.12 20.83
CA GLU A 503 7.73 30.22 19.89
C GLU A 503 9.13 30.23 19.28
N GLU A 504 10.18 29.97 20.08
CA GLU A 504 11.55 29.85 19.56
C GLU A 504 11.66 28.67 18.58
N LEU A 505 11.08 27.52 18.92
CA LEU A 505 11.02 26.35 18.04
C LEU A 505 10.33 26.68 16.71
N LYS A 506 9.19 27.37 16.76
CA LYS A 506 8.45 27.77 15.57
C LYS A 506 9.26 28.71 14.66
N ILE A 507 9.98 29.66 15.25
CA ILE A 507 10.88 30.56 14.50
C ILE A 507 12.01 29.77 13.85
N PHE A 508 12.66 28.87 14.60
CA PHE A 508 13.73 28.03 14.09
C PHE A 508 13.25 27.13 12.94
N LEU A 509 12.13 26.43 13.11
CA LEU A 509 11.54 25.58 12.07
C LEU A 509 11.16 26.38 10.82
N LYS A 510 10.69 27.62 10.97
CA LYS A 510 10.43 28.51 9.84
C LYS A 510 11.72 28.79 9.05
N LYS A 511 12.81 29.17 9.73
CA LYS A 511 14.11 29.40 9.09
C LYS A 511 14.67 28.14 8.43
N ALA A 512 14.53 26.98 9.10
CA ALA A 512 14.97 25.70 8.57
C ALA A 512 14.21 25.32 7.29
N THR A 513 12.89 25.56 7.25
CA THR A 513 12.07 25.39 6.05
C THR A 513 12.48 26.35 4.93
N GLU A 514 12.72 27.62 5.23
CA GLU A 514 13.21 28.60 4.24
C GLU A 514 14.56 28.16 3.65
N PHE A 515 15.49 27.73 4.50
CA PHE A 515 16.76 27.16 4.06
C PHE A 515 16.57 25.90 3.21
N HIS A 516 15.70 24.98 3.62
CA HIS A 516 15.43 23.76 2.85
C HIS A 516 14.91 24.07 1.44
N LEU A 517 13.96 25.01 1.32
CA LEU A 517 13.43 25.43 0.01
C LEU A 517 14.52 26.03 -0.89
N GLN A 518 15.42 26.83 -0.34
CA GLN A 518 16.55 27.38 -1.09
C GLN A 518 17.58 26.31 -1.47
N TYR A 519 17.90 25.41 -0.54
CA TYR A 519 18.78 24.26 -0.77
C TYR A 519 18.25 23.38 -1.92
N LEU A 520 16.95 23.05 -1.92
CA LEU A 520 16.33 22.29 -3.01
C LEU A 520 16.47 23.01 -4.36
N LYS A 521 16.25 24.33 -4.36
CA LYS A 521 16.30 25.16 -5.57
C LYS A 521 17.70 25.20 -6.18
N GLU A 522 18.74 25.35 -5.37
CA GLU A 522 20.10 25.59 -5.83
C GLU A 522 20.95 24.32 -5.97
N ILE A 523 20.66 23.27 -5.20
CA ILE A 523 21.53 22.10 -5.09
C ILE A 523 20.89 20.81 -5.58
N GLU A 524 19.62 20.53 -5.31
CA GLU A 524 19.03 19.23 -5.72
C GLU A 524 18.51 19.21 -7.16
N ASN A 525 18.24 20.38 -7.74
CA ASN A 525 17.86 20.51 -9.15
C ASN A 525 19.06 20.53 -10.13
N HIS A 526 20.30 20.40 -9.62
CA HIS A 526 21.56 20.44 -10.37
C HIS A 526 22.50 19.32 -9.91
#